data_AF-A0A062BYQ3-F1
#
_entry.id   AF-A0A062BYQ3-F1
#
_cell.length_a   1.000
_cell.length_b   1.000
_cell.length_c   1.000
_cell.angle_alpha   90.00
_cell.angle_beta   90.00
_cell.angle_gamma   90.00
#
_symmetry.space_group_name_H-M   'P 1'
#
loop_
_entity.id
_entity.type
_entity.pdbx_description
1 polymer ?
#
loop_
_entity_poly.entity_id
_entity_poly.type
_entity_poly.pdbx_seq_one_letter_code
_entity_poly.pdbx_strand_id
1 'polypeptide(L)'
;MSINISNFLEPISEDKSCGEDFSFSNDFHEIKKAKTQDDFLLDQGDWITERKQADWDFVSNKCSDLLQSKSKDIRLLTWINEAWAYLFGFEGISKGLELSHRMLEQYWQSIHPEIEDNDLDQRIGLLQGLLNQLIPLIKKVPLVNTAPFYTLLDYENFLYHQNIRRKQVDEDYSTEHAAELEQFEQALFNTSKSFQYQNYQHFSEILLQWNIIKQVLDNLMGLDAPSFAAIDSSLADIHATLRKIYKAEAFGSIMTHSVPDTVTESVPLTPHMIISEEPAVLQNSLAFQPQIQSHIANREQAMRVLQDIADYFQANEPHSPVSYMLQKTIKWSQMPLHEWLAQVIKDDQPLQMVKDILGVQPKNEYE
;
A
#
# COMPACT_ATOMS: atom_id res chain seq x y z
N MET A 1 -5.76 -16.99 18.15
CA MET A 1 -4.71 -18.02 18.02
C MET A 1 -3.70 -17.44 17.08
N SER A 2 -2.42 -17.36 17.46
CA SER A 2 -1.40 -16.78 16.56
C SER A 2 -1.01 -17.80 15.50
N ILE A 3 -0.97 -17.37 14.23
CA ILE A 3 -0.55 -18.22 13.11
C ILE A 3 0.95 -18.48 13.22
N ASN A 4 1.35 -19.75 13.40
CA ASN A 4 2.75 -20.14 13.42
C ASN A 4 3.19 -20.65 12.03
N ILE A 5 4.14 -19.94 11.42
CA ILE A 5 4.61 -20.24 10.07
C ILE A 5 5.83 -21.17 10.01
N SER A 6 6.46 -21.49 11.15
CA SER A 6 7.75 -22.20 11.15
C SER A 6 7.68 -23.57 10.47
N ASN A 7 6.60 -24.33 10.71
CA ASN A 7 6.42 -25.66 10.10
C ASN A 7 6.32 -25.61 8.57
N PHE A 8 5.89 -24.48 8.00
CA PHE A 8 5.77 -24.32 6.55
C PHE A 8 7.13 -24.13 5.88
N LEU A 9 8.17 -23.77 6.64
CA LEU A 9 9.52 -23.50 6.13
C LEU A 9 10.45 -24.71 6.26
N GLU A 10 9.98 -25.81 6.84
CA GLU A 10 10.70 -27.08 6.84
C GLU A 10 10.70 -27.69 5.43
N PRO A 11 11.81 -28.32 5.00
CA PRO A 11 11.87 -29.01 3.70
C PRO A 11 10.87 -30.17 3.66
N ILE A 12 10.28 -30.44 2.49
CA ILE A 12 9.34 -31.56 2.30
C ILE A 12 10.04 -32.92 2.53
N SER A 13 11.27 -33.04 2.02
CA SER A 13 12.13 -34.22 2.21
C SER A 13 13.60 -33.82 2.02
N GLU A 14 14.53 -34.67 2.46
CA GLU A 14 15.98 -34.44 2.29
C GLU A 14 16.39 -34.34 0.81
N ASP A 15 15.80 -35.17 -0.05
CA ASP A 15 16.15 -35.24 -1.47
C ASP A 15 15.39 -34.23 -2.34
N LYS A 16 14.14 -33.92 -1.97
CA LYS A 16 13.28 -32.94 -2.67
C LYS A 16 12.75 -31.93 -1.66
N SER A 17 13.52 -30.88 -1.42
CA SER A 17 13.19 -29.85 -0.42
C SER A 17 11.87 -29.12 -0.71
N CYS A 18 11.53 -28.93 -1.99
CA CYS A 18 10.27 -28.33 -2.43
C CYS A 18 9.18 -29.33 -2.82
N GLY A 19 9.44 -30.63 -2.73
CA GLY A 19 8.48 -31.66 -3.11
C GLY A 19 8.18 -31.68 -4.61
N GLU A 20 6.95 -32.01 -4.99
CA GLU A 20 6.54 -32.23 -6.39
C GLU A 20 5.66 -31.10 -6.93
N ASP A 21 5.58 -30.94 -8.25
CA ASP A 21 4.64 -30.00 -8.87
C ASP A 21 3.21 -30.55 -8.83
N PHE A 22 2.29 -29.78 -8.24
CA PHE A 22 0.88 -30.12 -8.07
C PHE A 22 -0.04 -29.44 -9.10
N SER A 23 0.51 -28.80 -10.16
CA SER A 23 -0.23 -28.10 -11.23
C SER A 23 -1.51 -28.79 -11.71
N PHE A 24 -1.43 -30.11 -11.92
CA PHE A 24 -2.52 -30.93 -12.48
C PHE A 24 -3.17 -31.87 -11.46
N SER A 25 -2.88 -31.67 -10.17
CA SER A 25 -3.45 -32.48 -9.09
C SER A 25 -4.93 -32.20 -8.88
N ASN A 26 -5.66 -33.22 -8.41
CA ASN A 26 -7.03 -33.03 -7.93
C ASN A 26 -7.07 -32.06 -6.74
N ASP A 27 -6.03 -32.03 -5.90
CA ASP A 27 -5.95 -31.13 -4.75
C ASP A 27 -5.98 -29.64 -5.18
N PHE A 28 -5.24 -29.27 -6.23
CA PHE A 28 -5.28 -27.91 -6.78
C PHE A 28 -6.65 -27.58 -7.38
N HIS A 29 -7.31 -28.58 -8.00
CA HIS A 29 -8.67 -28.40 -8.51
C HIS A 29 -9.68 -28.17 -7.38
N GLU A 30 -9.59 -28.94 -6.30
CA GLU A 30 -10.41 -28.78 -5.10
C GLU A 30 -10.25 -27.40 -4.46
N ILE A 31 -9.01 -26.91 -4.33
CA ILE A 31 -8.74 -25.58 -3.78
C ILE A 31 -9.37 -24.51 -4.67
N LYS A 32 -9.15 -24.56 -5.99
CA LYS A 32 -9.73 -23.61 -6.96
C LYS A 32 -11.26 -23.60 -6.89
N LYS A 33 -11.88 -24.77 -6.75
CA LYS A 33 -13.33 -24.89 -6.60
C LYS A 33 -13.80 -24.29 -5.28
N ALA A 34 -13.11 -24.56 -4.18
CA ALA A 34 -13.47 -24.08 -2.84
C ALA A 34 -13.34 -22.57 -2.67
N LYS A 35 -12.42 -21.90 -3.37
CA LYS A 35 -12.30 -20.43 -3.35
C LYS A 35 -13.28 -19.70 -4.27
N THR A 36 -14.04 -20.43 -5.09
CA THR A 36 -14.99 -19.82 -6.03
C THR A 36 -16.22 -19.36 -5.25
N GLN A 37 -16.53 -18.07 -5.32
CA GLN A 37 -17.76 -17.50 -4.77
C GLN A 37 -18.52 -16.73 -5.85
N ASP A 38 -19.84 -16.80 -5.81
CA ASP A 38 -20.71 -16.05 -6.70
C ASP A 38 -20.88 -14.61 -6.18
N ASP A 39 -21.04 -13.64 -7.09
CA ASP A 39 -21.36 -12.28 -6.70
C ASP A 39 -22.85 -12.18 -6.32
N PHE A 40 -23.11 -11.82 -5.06
CA PHE A 40 -24.46 -11.73 -4.51
C PHE A 40 -25.25 -10.53 -5.05
N LEU A 41 -24.59 -9.57 -5.70
CA LEU A 41 -25.21 -8.40 -6.32
C LEU A 41 -25.67 -8.66 -7.76
N LEU A 42 -25.24 -9.77 -8.38
CA LEU A 42 -25.68 -10.14 -9.71
C LEU A 42 -27.05 -10.83 -9.66
N ASP A 43 -27.95 -10.39 -10.53
CA ASP A 43 -29.22 -11.06 -10.78
C ASP A 43 -28.95 -12.42 -11.45
N GLN A 44 -29.51 -13.49 -10.90
CA GLN A 44 -29.38 -14.84 -11.46
C GLN A 44 -30.33 -15.06 -12.66
N GLY A 45 -31.22 -14.11 -12.94
CA GLY A 45 -32.27 -14.26 -13.94
C GLY A 45 -33.22 -15.41 -13.58
N ASP A 46 -33.78 -16.07 -14.59
CA ASP A 46 -34.80 -17.11 -14.41
C ASP A 46 -34.26 -18.45 -13.85
N TRP A 47 -32.94 -18.60 -13.69
CA TRP A 47 -32.30 -19.82 -13.19
C TRP A 47 -31.70 -19.59 -11.80
N ILE A 48 -32.51 -19.84 -10.77
CA ILE A 48 -32.07 -19.72 -9.38
C ILE A 48 -31.24 -20.95 -9.00
N THR A 49 -29.95 -20.75 -8.76
CA THR A 49 -29.05 -21.76 -8.18
C THR A 49 -28.55 -21.32 -6.81
N GLU A 50 -28.28 -22.27 -5.91
CA GLU A 50 -27.61 -21.97 -4.65
C GLU A 50 -26.30 -21.21 -4.93
N ARG A 51 -26.18 -20.01 -4.35
CA ARG A 51 -24.98 -19.18 -4.50
C ARG A 51 -23.80 -19.89 -3.88
N LYS A 52 -22.74 -20.07 -4.66
CA LYS A 52 -21.50 -20.62 -4.16
C LYS A 52 -20.87 -19.62 -3.20
N GLN A 53 -20.59 -20.08 -2.00
CA GLN A 53 -19.78 -19.36 -1.02
C GLN A 53 -18.42 -20.05 -0.93
N ALA A 54 -17.36 -19.24 -0.85
CA ALA A 54 -16.03 -19.78 -0.68
C ALA A 54 -15.88 -20.45 0.71
N ASP A 55 -15.25 -21.61 0.74
CA ASP A 55 -14.90 -22.35 1.96
C ASP A 55 -13.44 -22.04 2.33
N TRP A 56 -13.24 -20.92 3.03
CA TRP A 56 -11.90 -20.45 3.38
C TRP A 56 -11.20 -21.35 4.38
N ASP A 57 -11.94 -22.02 5.27
CA ASP A 57 -11.39 -23.03 6.19
C ASP A 57 -10.81 -24.21 5.40
N PHE A 58 -11.55 -24.74 4.42
CA PHE A 58 -11.06 -25.78 3.53
C PHE A 58 -9.81 -25.33 2.76
N VAL A 59 -9.83 -24.12 2.16
CA VAL A 59 -8.68 -23.59 1.41
C VAL A 59 -7.46 -23.46 2.32
N SER A 60 -7.61 -22.90 3.53
CA SER A 60 -6.53 -22.73 4.51
C SER A 60 -5.92 -24.06 4.93
N ASN A 61 -6.76 -25.04 5.30
CA ASN A 61 -6.31 -26.36 5.75
C ASN A 61 -5.62 -27.13 4.62
N LYS A 62 -6.24 -27.19 3.44
CA LYS A 62 -5.69 -27.92 2.28
C LYS A 62 -4.38 -27.31 1.80
N CYS A 63 -4.27 -25.98 1.72
CA CYS A 63 -3.01 -25.32 1.37
C CYS A 63 -1.93 -25.59 2.43
N SER A 64 -2.31 -25.60 3.71
CA SER A 64 -1.37 -25.89 4.80
C SER A 64 -0.81 -27.31 4.73
N ASP A 65 -1.68 -28.30 4.51
CA ASP A 65 -1.29 -29.70 4.37
C ASP A 65 -0.32 -29.89 3.20
N LEU A 66 -0.63 -29.29 2.04
CA LEU A 66 0.23 -29.38 0.86
C LEU A 66 1.57 -28.67 1.05
N LEU A 67 1.56 -27.44 1.57
CA LEU A 67 2.79 -26.67 1.83
C LEU A 67 3.70 -27.36 2.85
N GLN A 68 3.16 -28.08 3.82
CA GLN A 68 3.96 -28.75 4.85
C GLN A 68 4.45 -30.14 4.42
N SER A 69 3.72 -30.86 3.55
CA SER A 69 3.98 -32.28 3.31
C SER A 69 4.18 -32.71 1.86
N LYS A 70 3.87 -31.86 0.88
CA LYS A 70 3.84 -32.26 -0.54
C LYS A 70 4.56 -31.34 -1.51
N SER A 71 4.36 -30.03 -1.40
CA SER A 71 4.80 -29.07 -2.41
C SER A 71 5.00 -27.67 -1.85
N LYS A 72 6.15 -27.06 -2.11
CA LYS A 72 6.37 -25.62 -1.94
C LYS A 72 6.06 -24.95 -3.27
N ASP A 73 4.99 -24.16 -3.32
CA ASP A 73 4.47 -23.61 -4.59
C ASP A 73 3.94 -22.19 -4.40
N ILE A 74 4.30 -21.29 -5.31
CA ILE A 74 3.87 -19.87 -5.29
C ILE A 74 2.34 -19.73 -5.40
N ARG A 75 1.67 -20.66 -6.09
CA ARG A 75 0.20 -20.68 -6.21
C ARG A 75 -0.45 -21.03 -4.87
N LEU A 76 0.12 -21.96 -4.12
CA LEU A 76 -0.33 -22.29 -2.76
C LEU A 76 -0.12 -21.10 -1.81
N LEU A 77 0.99 -20.38 -1.94
CA LEU A 77 1.21 -19.13 -1.20
C LEU A 77 0.11 -18.11 -1.52
N THR A 78 -0.27 -17.97 -2.79
CA THR A 78 -1.35 -17.05 -3.19
C THR A 78 -2.67 -17.40 -2.50
N TRP A 79 -3.06 -18.67 -2.51
CA TRP A 79 -4.35 -19.12 -1.96
C TRP A 79 -4.38 -19.14 -0.42
N ILE A 80 -3.28 -19.49 0.24
CA ILE A 80 -3.23 -19.46 1.70
C ILE A 80 -3.26 -18.02 2.23
N ASN A 81 -2.59 -17.08 1.55
CA ASN A 81 -2.69 -15.65 1.87
C ASN A 81 -4.14 -15.16 1.79
N GLU A 82 -4.84 -15.54 0.72
CA GLU A 82 -6.24 -15.18 0.52
C GLU A 82 -7.12 -15.75 1.65
N ALA A 83 -7.00 -17.05 1.93
CA ALA A 83 -7.78 -17.69 2.99
C ALA A 83 -7.49 -17.10 4.38
N TRP A 84 -6.22 -16.86 4.71
CA TRP A 84 -5.85 -16.25 5.99
C TRP A 84 -6.34 -14.82 6.13
N ALA A 85 -6.42 -14.05 5.05
CA ALA A 85 -7.02 -12.73 5.08
C ALA A 85 -8.51 -12.79 5.45
N TYR A 86 -9.26 -13.74 4.90
CA TYR A 86 -10.69 -13.91 5.24
C TYR A 86 -10.92 -14.48 6.64
N LEU A 87 -10.06 -15.38 7.12
CA LEU A 87 -10.21 -16.03 8.42
C LEU A 87 -9.65 -15.21 9.60
N PHE A 88 -8.56 -14.49 9.37
CA PHE A 88 -7.75 -13.86 10.42
C PHE A 88 -7.49 -12.36 10.18
N GLY A 89 -8.08 -11.76 9.14
CA GLY A 89 -7.99 -10.33 8.87
C GLY A 89 -6.55 -9.86 8.67
N PHE A 90 -6.18 -8.74 9.30
CA PHE A 90 -4.84 -8.16 9.16
C PHE A 90 -3.73 -9.08 9.69
N GLU A 91 -3.98 -9.87 10.75
CA GLU A 91 -2.99 -10.83 11.25
C GLU A 91 -2.68 -11.88 10.17
N GLY A 92 -3.73 -12.40 9.52
CA GLY A 92 -3.59 -13.37 8.44
C GLY A 92 -2.81 -12.85 7.24
N ILE A 93 -3.08 -11.60 6.83
CA ILE A 93 -2.36 -10.94 5.73
C ILE A 93 -0.88 -10.75 6.09
N SER A 94 -0.60 -10.25 7.30
CA SER A 94 0.77 -10.06 7.81
C SER A 94 1.55 -11.38 7.78
N LYS A 95 0.97 -12.45 8.33
CA LYS A 95 1.60 -13.77 8.39
C LYS A 95 1.72 -14.45 7.02
N GLY A 96 0.78 -14.20 6.12
CA GLY A 96 0.85 -14.68 4.74
C GLY A 96 1.99 -14.01 3.96
N LEU A 97 2.19 -12.70 4.11
CA LEU A 97 3.33 -11.99 3.53
C LEU A 97 4.65 -12.49 4.12
N GLU A 98 4.71 -12.65 5.45
CA GLU A 98 5.87 -13.19 6.16
C GLU A 98 6.26 -14.58 5.62
N LEU A 99 5.28 -15.49 5.52
CA LEU A 99 5.48 -16.81 4.96
C LEU A 99 5.99 -16.74 3.51
N SER A 100 5.41 -15.85 2.70
CA SER A 100 5.73 -15.74 1.28
C SER A 100 7.18 -15.32 1.07
N HIS A 101 7.63 -14.24 1.69
CA HIS A 101 9.01 -13.79 1.47
C HIS A 101 10.02 -14.78 2.04
N ARG A 102 9.78 -15.37 3.23
CA ARG A 102 10.71 -16.35 3.81
C ARG A 102 10.83 -17.61 2.97
N MET A 103 9.71 -18.10 2.42
CA MET A 103 9.72 -19.26 1.54
C MET A 103 10.43 -18.96 0.22
N LEU A 104 10.21 -17.77 -0.35
CA LEU A 104 10.91 -17.33 -1.57
C LEU A 104 12.42 -17.19 -1.33
N GLU A 105 12.85 -16.55 -0.25
CA GLU A 105 14.27 -16.43 0.11
C GLU A 105 14.95 -17.80 0.26
N GLN A 106 14.27 -18.74 0.93
CA GLN A 106 14.84 -20.04 1.26
C GLN A 106 14.84 -21.01 0.07
N TYR A 107 13.80 -20.95 -0.77
CA TYR A 107 13.54 -21.97 -1.78
C TYR A 107 13.51 -21.45 -3.22
N TRP A 108 13.95 -20.21 -3.48
CA TRP A 108 13.84 -19.59 -4.79
C TRP A 108 14.23 -20.52 -5.94
N GLN A 109 15.34 -21.24 -5.87
CA GLN A 109 15.78 -22.05 -7.01
C GLN A 109 14.87 -23.25 -7.31
N SER A 110 14.19 -23.81 -6.32
CA SER A 110 13.42 -25.06 -6.47
C SER A 110 11.94 -24.96 -6.15
N ILE A 111 11.44 -23.79 -5.71
CA ILE A 111 10.01 -23.58 -5.46
C ILE A 111 9.21 -23.71 -6.76
N HIS A 112 8.03 -24.32 -6.69
CA HIS A 112 7.18 -24.52 -7.86
C HIS A 112 6.42 -23.24 -8.26
N PRO A 113 6.26 -22.96 -9.56
CA PRO A 113 6.84 -23.69 -10.69
C PRO A 113 8.36 -23.46 -10.81
N GLU A 114 9.10 -24.50 -11.20
CA GLU A 114 10.54 -24.43 -11.42
C GLU A 114 10.88 -23.45 -12.57
N ILE A 115 12.07 -22.85 -12.53
CA ILE A 115 12.55 -21.96 -13.59
C ILE A 115 13.05 -22.83 -14.75
N GLU A 116 12.43 -22.68 -15.92
CA GLU A 116 12.85 -23.33 -17.17
C GLU A 116 13.60 -22.33 -18.05
N ASP A 117 14.70 -22.72 -18.68
CA ASP A 117 15.50 -21.90 -19.62
C ASP A 117 15.89 -20.49 -19.11
N ASN A 118 16.00 -20.32 -17.78
CA ASN A 118 16.26 -19.04 -17.12
C ASN A 118 15.18 -17.98 -17.40
N ASP A 119 13.95 -18.42 -17.69
CA ASP A 119 12.76 -17.59 -17.88
C ASP A 119 11.99 -17.42 -16.55
N LEU A 120 11.81 -16.17 -16.14
CA LEU A 120 11.09 -15.82 -14.90
C LEU A 120 9.63 -15.45 -15.12
N ASP A 121 9.15 -15.37 -16.37
CA ASP A 121 7.84 -14.80 -16.73
C ASP A 121 6.69 -15.47 -15.98
N GLN A 122 6.71 -16.80 -15.86
CA GLN A 122 5.67 -17.52 -15.14
C GLN A 122 5.64 -17.14 -13.65
N ARG A 123 6.81 -17.07 -13.00
CA ARG A 123 6.91 -16.70 -11.58
C ARG A 123 6.56 -15.24 -11.38
N ILE A 124 7.00 -14.34 -12.26
CA ILE A 124 6.64 -12.92 -12.27
C ILE A 124 5.11 -12.79 -12.28
N GLY A 125 4.43 -13.48 -13.21
CA GLY A 125 2.96 -13.42 -13.31
C GLY A 125 2.26 -13.93 -12.05
N LEU A 126 2.73 -15.03 -11.47
CA LEU A 126 2.17 -15.59 -10.23
C LEU A 126 2.39 -14.66 -9.03
N LEU A 127 3.59 -14.09 -8.89
CA LEU A 127 3.92 -13.16 -7.82
C LEU A 127 3.16 -11.85 -7.98
N GLN A 128 3.04 -11.30 -9.19
CA GLN A 128 2.17 -10.14 -9.45
C GLN A 128 0.72 -10.42 -9.05
N GLY A 129 0.20 -11.62 -9.35
CA GLY A 129 -1.11 -12.07 -8.87
C GLY A 129 -1.23 -12.05 -7.34
N LEU A 130 -0.22 -12.60 -6.64
CA LEU A 130 -0.16 -12.61 -5.18
C LEU A 130 -0.11 -11.19 -4.58
N LEU A 131 0.67 -10.29 -5.17
CA LEU A 131 0.82 -8.91 -4.67
C LEU A 131 -0.43 -8.07 -4.96
N ASN A 132 -1.03 -8.21 -6.14
CA ASN A 132 -2.18 -7.40 -6.57
C ASN A 132 -3.46 -7.70 -5.77
N GLN A 133 -3.59 -8.89 -5.16
CA GLN A 133 -4.71 -9.18 -4.25
C GLN A 133 -4.57 -8.50 -2.87
N LEU A 134 -3.40 -7.97 -2.51
CA LEU A 134 -3.15 -7.40 -1.18
C LEU A 134 -4.13 -6.28 -0.83
N ILE A 135 -4.28 -5.29 -1.72
CA ILE A 135 -5.15 -4.13 -1.47
C ILE A 135 -6.63 -4.53 -1.37
N PRO A 136 -7.20 -5.30 -2.32
CA PRO A 136 -8.56 -5.81 -2.18
C PRO A 136 -8.80 -6.58 -0.87
N LEU A 137 -7.84 -7.40 -0.43
CA LEU A 137 -7.97 -8.17 0.81
C LEU A 137 -7.97 -7.26 2.04
N ILE A 138 -7.03 -6.32 2.13
CA ILE A 138 -6.97 -5.32 3.22
C ILE A 138 -8.28 -4.55 3.32
N LYS A 139 -8.86 -4.13 2.19
CA LYS A 139 -10.11 -3.37 2.18
C LYS A 139 -11.31 -4.16 2.69
N LYS A 140 -11.29 -5.49 2.58
CA LYS A 140 -12.36 -6.39 3.06
C LYS A 140 -12.20 -6.81 4.53
N VAL A 141 -11.13 -6.42 5.21
CA VAL A 141 -10.94 -6.75 6.63
C VAL A 141 -11.94 -5.96 7.48
N PRO A 142 -12.71 -6.61 8.37
CA PRO A 142 -13.58 -5.93 9.33
C PRO A 142 -12.81 -5.02 10.28
N LEU A 143 -13.28 -3.79 10.42
CA LEU A 143 -12.74 -2.80 11.35
C LEU A 143 -13.40 -2.87 12.74
N VAL A 144 -14.52 -3.57 12.84
CA VAL A 144 -15.33 -3.80 14.05
C VAL A 144 -15.57 -5.30 14.26
N ASN A 145 -15.82 -5.72 15.49
CA ASN A 145 -15.95 -7.13 15.87
C ASN A 145 -17.38 -7.57 16.22
N THR A 146 -18.37 -6.72 15.97
CA THR A 146 -19.79 -7.01 16.16
C THR A 146 -20.56 -6.72 14.89
N ALA A 147 -21.58 -7.53 14.58
CA ALA A 147 -22.40 -7.32 13.40
C ALA A 147 -23.13 -5.95 13.46
N PRO A 148 -23.25 -5.23 12.33
CA PRO A 148 -22.67 -5.56 11.02
C PRO A 148 -21.14 -5.36 10.99
N PHE A 149 -20.43 -6.33 10.41
CA PHE A 149 -18.95 -6.36 10.36
C PHE A 149 -18.40 -5.37 9.32
N TYR A 150 -18.54 -4.08 9.58
CA TYR A 150 -18.09 -3.04 8.65
C TYR A 150 -16.60 -3.14 8.34
N THR A 151 -16.28 -3.07 7.06
CA THR A 151 -14.93 -3.15 6.49
C THR A 151 -14.41 -1.76 6.11
N LEU A 152 -13.14 -1.69 5.72
CA LEU A 152 -12.59 -0.45 5.17
C LEU A 152 -13.24 -0.07 3.84
N LEU A 153 -13.62 -1.06 3.02
CA LEU A 153 -14.36 -0.83 1.78
C LEU A 153 -15.71 -0.15 2.04
N ASP A 154 -16.44 -0.60 3.07
CA ASP A 154 -17.71 0.01 3.46
C ASP A 154 -17.50 1.47 3.89
N TYR A 155 -16.48 1.72 4.70
CA TYR A 155 -16.12 3.07 5.13
C TYR A 155 -15.80 3.99 3.94
N GLU A 156 -15.02 3.53 2.97
CA GLU A 156 -14.70 4.28 1.75
C GLU A 156 -15.97 4.58 0.92
N ASN A 157 -16.88 3.61 0.80
CA ASN A 157 -18.17 3.79 0.11
C ASN A 157 -19.05 4.82 0.83
N PHE A 158 -19.13 4.77 2.17
CA PHE A 158 -19.89 5.76 2.95
C PHE A 158 -19.34 7.18 2.74
N LEU A 159 -18.02 7.35 2.73
CA LEU A 159 -17.39 8.64 2.43
C LEU A 159 -17.66 9.10 1.00
N TYR A 160 -17.63 8.19 0.02
CA TYR A 160 -17.95 8.49 -1.36
C TYR A 160 -19.39 8.99 -1.51
N HIS A 161 -20.37 8.27 -0.94
CA HIS A 161 -21.78 8.68 -0.94
C HIS A 161 -22.00 10.01 -0.23
N GLN A 162 -21.31 10.26 0.89
CA GLN A 162 -21.36 11.54 1.59
C GLN A 162 -20.83 12.69 0.72
N ASN A 163 -19.72 12.47 0.00
CA ASN A 163 -19.11 13.48 -0.86
C ASN A 163 -19.97 13.80 -2.09
N ILE A 164 -20.63 12.81 -2.70
CA ILE A 164 -21.59 13.06 -3.80
C ILE A 164 -22.74 13.94 -3.31
N ARG A 165 -23.30 13.64 -2.13
CA ARG A 165 -24.39 14.43 -1.55
C ARG A 165 -24.01 15.88 -1.30
N ARG A 166 -22.78 16.15 -0.86
CA ARG A 166 -22.31 17.54 -0.69
C ARG A 166 -22.23 18.32 -2.00
N LYS A 167 -22.10 17.62 -3.14
CA LYS A 167 -22.03 18.23 -4.48
C LYS A 167 -23.40 18.36 -5.15
N GLN A 168 -24.36 17.50 -4.83
CA GLN A 168 -25.72 17.51 -5.38
C GLN A 168 -26.68 18.12 -4.35
N VAL A 169 -27.22 19.30 -4.64
CA VAL A 169 -28.12 20.07 -3.75
C VAL A 169 -29.57 19.53 -3.76
N ASP A 170 -29.86 18.42 -4.44
CA ASP A 170 -31.23 17.90 -4.56
C ASP A 170 -31.72 17.16 -3.30
N GLU A 171 -32.91 17.57 -2.84
CA GLU A 171 -33.54 17.23 -1.55
C GLU A 171 -34.16 15.80 -1.48
N ASP A 172 -34.15 15.01 -2.55
CA ASP A 172 -34.99 13.80 -2.65
C ASP A 172 -34.28 12.44 -2.45
N TYR A 173 -32.97 12.40 -2.18
CA TYR A 173 -32.20 11.14 -2.10
C TYR A 173 -31.87 10.64 -0.67
N SER A 174 -32.31 11.31 0.40
CA SER A 174 -31.35 11.59 1.48
C SER A 174 -31.63 11.13 2.92
N THR A 175 -32.37 10.06 3.21
CA THR A 175 -32.52 9.60 4.62
C THR A 175 -31.77 8.31 4.96
N GLU A 176 -31.88 7.25 4.14
CA GLU A 176 -31.31 5.93 4.49
C GLU A 176 -29.77 5.92 4.56
N HIS A 177 -29.08 6.50 3.58
CA HIS A 177 -27.62 6.49 3.50
C HIS A 177 -26.92 7.53 4.42
N ALA A 178 -27.66 8.45 5.04
CA ALA A 178 -27.05 9.37 6.02
C ALA A 178 -26.67 8.63 7.32
N ALA A 179 -27.46 7.62 7.66
CA ALA A 179 -27.30 6.86 8.88
C ALA A 179 -26.14 5.85 8.83
N GLU A 180 -25.69 5.42 7.64
CA GLU A 180 -24.67 4.36 7.51
C GLU A 180 -23.32 4.74 8.13
N LEU A 181 -22.84 5.96 7.86
CA LEU A 181 -21.58 6.44 8.45
C LEU A 181 -21.71 6.62 9.97
N GLU A 182 -22.86 7.12 10.45
CA GLU A 182 -23.12 7.26 11.89
C GLU A 182 -23.21 5.89 12.58
N GLN A 183 -23.84 4.90 11.94
CA GLN A 183 -23.90 3.52 12.42
C GLN A 183 -22.51 2.88 12.46
N PHE A 184 -21.66 3.13 11.45
CA PHE A 184 -20.27 2.71 11.46
C PHE A 184 -19.51 3.34 12.65
N GLU A 185 -19.61 4.65 12.84
CA GLU A 185 -18.95 5.36 13.93
C GLU A 185 -19.41 4.85 15.31
N GLN A 186 -20.71 4.56 15.46
CA GLN A 186 -21.26 3.96 16.68
C GLN A 186 -20.76 2.53 16.91
N ALA A 187 -20.71 1.69 15.86
CA ALA A 187 -20.17 0.34 15.94
C ALA A 187 -18.68 0.35 16.32
N LEU A 188 -17.91 1.27 15.73
CA LEU A 188 -16.50 1.48 16.05
C LEU A 188 -16.30 1.98 17.47
N PHE A 189 -17.17 2.88 17.96
CA PHE A 189 -17.14 3.35 19.34
C PHE A 189 -17.38 2.22 20.35
N ASN A 190 -18.31 1.31 20.03
CA ASN A 190 -18.64 0.15 20.86
C ASN A 190 -17.60 -0.99 20.76
N THR A 191 -16.77 -0.99 19.72
CA THR A 191 -15.68 -1.95 19.56
C THR A 191 -14.59 -1.69 20.61
N SER A 192 -14.11 -2.74 21.28
CA SER A 192 -13.12 -2.59 22.36
C SER A 192 -11.82 -1.93 21.90
N LYS A 193 -11.20 -1.13 22.77
CA LYS A 193 -9.91 -0.48 22.47
C LYS A 193 -8.78 -1.48 22.27
N SER A 194 -8.82 -2.63 22.94
CA SER A 194 -7.86 -3.71 22.71
C SER A 194 -7.95 -4.26 21.28
N PHE A 195 -9.16 -4.47 20.76
CA PHE A 195 -9.36 -4.91 19.38
C PHE A 195 -8.87 -3.86 18.38
N GLN A 196 -9.25 -2.60 18.55
CA GLN A 196 -8.80 -1.49 17.69
C GLN A 196 -7.26 -1.38 17.67
N TYR A 197 -6.63 -1.50 18.84
CA TYR A 197 -5.17 -1.48 18.97
C TYR A 197 -4.52 -2.69 18.27
N GLN A 198 -5.02 -3.91 18.50
CA GLN A 198 -4.51 -5.12 17.86
C GLN A 198 -4.63 -5.05 16.34
N ASN A 199 -5.79 -4.65 15.80
CA ASN A 199 -5.99 -4.47 14.37
C ASN A 199 -4.99 -3.48 13.77
N TYR A 200 -4.75 -2.35 14.44
CA TYR A 200 -3.78 -1.35 13.98
C TYR A 200 -2.33 -1.85 14.06
N GLN A 201 -1.97 -2.64 15.08
CA GLN A 201 -0.66 -3.29 15.18
C GLN A 201 -0.46 -4.30 14.04
N HIS A 202 -1.42 -5.18 13.80
CA HIS A 202 -1.34 -6.14 12.69
C HIS A 202 -1.25 -5.44 11.33
N PHE A 203 -1.98 -4.34 11.12
CA PHE A 203 -1.81 -3.55 9.90
C PHE A 203 -0.41 -2.93 9.80
N SER A 204 0.16 -2.47 10.91
CA SER A 204 1.55 -1.97 10.93
C SER A 204 2.56 -3.08 10.61
N GLU A 205 2.31 -4.32 11.04
CA GLU A 205 3.10 -5.49 10.66
C GLU A 205 2.99 -5.77 9.16
N ILE A 206 1.81 -5.62 8.53
CA ILE A 206 1.67 -5.73 7.06
C ILE A 206 2.62 -4.76 6.35
N LEU A 207 2.74 -3.51 6.82
CA LEU A 207 3.66 -2.53 6.22
C LEU A 207 5.13 -2.97 6.36
N LEU A 208 5.50 -3.58 7.49
CA LEU A 208 6.83 -4.16 7.68
C LEU A 208 7.08 -5.30 6.70
N GLN A 209 6.18 -6.29 6.67
CA GLN A 209 6.33 -7.47 5.80
C GLN A 209 6.29 -7.10 4.31
N TRP A 210 5.51 -6.08 3.95
CA TRP A 210 5.48 -5.52 2.61
C TRP A 210 6.85 -4.94 2.20
N ASN A 211 7.55 -4.25 3.09
CA ASN A 211 8.89 -3.75 2.77
C ASN A 211 9.91 -4.89 2.62
N ILE A 212 9.78 -5.94 3.43
CA ILE A 212 10.68 -7.11 3.35
C ILE A 212 10.45 -7.87 2.04
N ILE A 213 9.19 -8.17 1.68
CA ILE A 213 8.91 -8.91 0.44
C ILE A 213 9.37 -8.13 -0.80
N LYS A 214 9.26 -6.80 -0.83
CA LYS A 214 9.82 -5.97 -1.91
C LYS A 214 11.33 -6.18 -2.06
N GLN A 215 12.07 -6.07 -0.95
CA GLN A 215 13.53 -6.27 -0.95
C GLN A 215 13.92 -7.68 -1.41
N VAL A 216 13.19 -8.70 -0.96
CA VAL A 216 13.38 -10.08 -1.38
C VAL A 216 13.18 -10.21 -2.89
N LEU A 217 12.08 -9.69 -3.41
CA LEU A 217 11.78 -9.77 -4.84
C LEU A 217 12.78 -8.99 -5.70
N ASP A 218 13.18 -7.79 -5.28
CA ASP A 218 14.24 -7.01 -5.94
C ASP A 218 15.57 -7.79 -6.00
N ASN A 219 15.94 -8.45 -4.90
CA ASN A 219 17.16 -9.25 -4.84
C ASN A 219 17.09 -10.52 -5.71
N LEU A 220 15.92 -11.17 -5.78
CA LEU A 220 15.74 -12.42 -6.51
C LEU A 220 15.55 -12.23 -8.03
N MET A 221 14.95 -11.10 -8.43
CA MET A 221 14.52 -10.86 -9.81
C MET A 221 15.31 -9.73 -10.50
N GLY A 222 16.03 -8.90 -9.75
CA GLY A 222 16.85 -7.82 -10.31
C GLY A 222 16.01 -6.86 -11.18
N LEU A 223 16.38 -6.73 -12.45
CA LEU A 223 15.70 -5.83 -13.38
C LEU A 223 14.28 -6.30 -13.76
N ASP A 224 13.96 -7.57 -13.54
CA ASP A 224 12.65 -8.16 -13.85
C ASP A 224 11.64 -8.01 -12.70
N ALA A 225 12.05 -7.41 -11.57
CA ALA A 225 11.17 -7.15 -10.44
C ALA A 225 10.00 -6.22 -10.82
N PRO A 226 8.77 -6.49 -10.36
CA PRO A 226 7.61 -5.67 -10.69
C PRO A 226 7.66 -4.31 -9.98
N SER A 227 6.99 -3.30 -10.54
CA SER A 227 6.80 -2.02 -9.86
C SER A 227 5.86 -2.14 -8.67
N PHE A 228 6.30 -1.67 -7.50
CA PHE A 228 5.52 -1.67 -6.26
C PHE A 228 4.75 -0.37 -5.98
N ALA A 229 4.96 0.68 -6.79
CA ALA A 229 4.52 2.05 -6.49
C ALA A 229 3.00 2.20 -6.27
N ALA A 230 2.17 1.47 -7.03
CA ALA A 230 0.72 1.55 -6.89
C ALA A 230 0.23 0.96 -5.54
N ILE A 231 0.86 -0.15 -5.12
CA ILE A 231 0.55 -0.78 -3.83
C ILE A 231 1.10 0.08 -2.69
N ASP A 232 2.30 0.65 -2.83
CA ASP A 232 2.89 1.59 -1.85
C ASP A 232 1.97 2.80 -1.60
N SER A 233 1.48 3.44 -2.67
CA SER A 233 0.54 4.57 -2.55
C SER A 233 -0.74 4.15 -1.84
N SER A 234 -1.31 3.01 -2.23
CA SER A 234 -2.55 2.50 -1.64
C SER A 234 -2.37 2.16 -0.15
N LEU A 235 -1.25 1.54 0.23
CA LEU A 235 -0.94 1.25 1.63
C LEU A 235 -0.74 2.51 2.46
N ALA A 236 -0.13 3.56 1.89
CA ALA A 236 0.03 4.85 2.55
C ALA A 236 -1.34 5.51 2.82
N ASP A 237 -2.25 5.51 1.84
CA ASP A 237 -3.60 6.06 1.98
C ASP A 237 -4.43 5.28 3.01
N ILE A 238 -4.34 3.95 2.98
CA ILE A 238 -4.99 3.07 3.96
C ILE A 238 -4.40 3.31 5.35
N HIS A 239 -3.08 3.45 5.48
CA HIS A 239 -2.43 3.72 6.76
C HIS A 239 -2.91 5.03 7.38
N ALA A 240 -2.95 6.11 6.58
CA ALA A 240 -3.46 7.40 7.02
C ALA A 240 -4.94 7.30 7.45
N THR A 241 -5.74 6.54 6.72
CA THR A 241 -7.15 6.32 7.01
C THR A 241 -7.35 5.54 8.31
N LEU A 242 -6.67 4.40 8.48
CA LEU A 242 -6.74 3.59 9.70
C LEU A 242 -6.20 4.34 10.92
N ARG A 243 -5.14 5.14 10.75
CA ARG A 243 -4.62 6.02 11.81
C ARG A 243 -5.69 7.00 12.31
N LYS A 244 -6.48 7.57 11.39
CA LYS A 244 -7.60 8.47 11.71
C LYS A 244 -8.76 7.72 12.36
N ILE A 245 -9.22 6.61 11.77
CA ILE A 245 -10.33 5.79 12.26
C ILE A 245 -10.09 5.35 13.70
N TYR A 246 -8.92 4.75 13.96
CA TYR A 246 -8.58 4.22 15.28
C TYR A 246 -8.03 5.27 16.25
N LYS A 247 -7.86 6.53 15.81
CA LYS A 247 -7.24 7.60 16.59
C LYS A 247 -5.90 7.15 17.19
N ALA A 248 -5.03 6.60 16.35
CA ALA A 248 -3.87 5.83 16.81
C ALA A 248 -2.86 6.62 17.64
N GLU A 249 -2.91 7.96 17.61
CA GLU A 249 -2.11 8.83 18.48
C GLU A 249 -2.41 8.62 19.97
N ALA A 250 -3.63 8.19 20.31
CA ALA A 250 -4.03 7.86 21.67
C ALA A 250 -3.41 6.55 22.17
N PHE A 251 -2.94 5.66 21.28
CA PHE A 251 -2.39 4.37 21.67
C PHE A 251 -1.04 4.49 22.40
N GLY A 252 -0.24 5.50 22.06
CA GLY A 252 1.04 5.78 22.75
C GLY A 252 0.88 6.14 24.23
N SER A 253 -0.27 6.68 24.63
CA SER A 253 -0.58 7.04 26.01
C SER A 253 -1.07 5.87 26.88
N ILE A 254 -1.40 4.72 26.27
CA ILE A 254 -1.91 3.55 26.99
C ILE A 254 -0.76 2.74 27.62
N MET A 255 0.47 2.84 27.10
CA MET A 255 1.63 2.14 27.64
C MET A 255 2.31 2.85 28.83
N THR A 256 1.94 4.09 29.14
CA THR A 256 2.52 4.84 30.28
C THR A 256 1.74 4.73 31.59
N HIS A 257 0.59 4.02 31.62
CA HIS A 257 -0.23 3.87 32.83
C HIS A 257 -0.15 2.50 33.53
N SER A 258 0.88 1.69 33.24
CA SER A 258 1.08 0.40 33.90
C SER A 258 2.48 0.24 34.50
N VAL A 259 2.97 1.25 35.22
CA VAL A 259 4.06 1.09 36.20
C VAL A 259 3.57 1.70 37.51
N PRO A 260 3.44 0.93 38.61
CA PRO A 260 3.17 1.49 39.92
C PRO A 260 4.36 2.36 40.35
N ASP A 261 4.06 3.57 40.82
CA ASP A 261 5.01 4.51 41.40
C ASP A 261 5.91 3.85 42.47
N THR A 262 7.19 3.67 42.14
CA THR A 262 8.25 3.59 43.14
C THR A 262 9.05 4.88 43.11
N VAL A 263 8.74 5.69 44.12
CA VAL A 263 9.44 6.90 44.56
C VAL A 263 10.96 6.70 44.48
N THR A 264 11.64 7.53 43.69
CA THR A 264 13.08 7.78 43.88
C THR A 264 13.35 9.27 43.90
N GLU A 265 14.01 9.65 44.99
CA GLU A 265 14.29 11.01 45.43
C GLU A 265 15.07 11.84 44.41
N SER A 266 14.61 13.08 44.29
CA SER A 266 15.28 14.19 43.65
C SER A 266 16.59 14.56 44.36
N VAL A 267 17.69 14.66 43.60
CA VAL A 267 18.86 15.46 43.96
C VAL A 267 19.09 16.49 42.85
N PRO A 268 19.27 17.80 43.16
CA PRO A 268 19.34 18.85 42.16
C PRO A 268 20.75 18.95 41.54
N LEU A 269 20.81 18.99 40.21
CA LEU A 269 22.03 19.28 39.45
C LEU A 269 22.10 20.78 39.13
N THR A 270 23.19 21.40 39.58
CA THR A 270 23.63 22.74 39.19
C THR A 270 24.13 22.75 37.73
N PRO A 271 23.96 23.86 36.98
CA PRO A 271 24.51 23.97 35.63
C PRO A 271 26.00 24.34 35.70
N HIS A 272 26.87 23.52 35.11
CA HIS A 272 28.21 23.94 34.72
C HIS A 272 28.30 23.99 33.20
N MET A 273 28.47 25.22 32.70
CA MET A 273 28.93 25.51 31.34
C MET A 273 30.29 24.85 31.13
N ILE A 274 30.40 24.02 30.09
CA ILE A 274 31.68 23.75 29.44
C ILE A 274 31.46 24.09 27.96
N ILE A 275 32.04 25.22 27.58
CA ILE A 275 32.21 25.62 26.18
C ILE A 275 33.40 24.81 25.68
N SER A 276 33.17 23.99 24.67
CA SER A 276 34.24 23.37 23.88
C SER A 276 34.08 23.87 22.45
N GLU A 277 34.96 24.80 22.09
CA GLU A 277 35.17 25.26 20.73
C GLU A 277 35.95 24.20 19.95
N GLU A 278 35.38 23.71 18.86
CA GLU A 278 36.11 23.11 17.75
C GLU A 278 35.73 23.80 16.44
N PRO A 279 36.67 23.90 15.48
CA PRO A 279 36.68 24.95 14.47
C PRO A 279 35.68 24.70 13.35
N ALA A 280 34.95 25.75 12.99
CA ALA A 280 34.06 25.79 11.85
C ALA A 280 34.83 25.62 10.55
N VAL A 281 34.66 24.46 9.92
CA VAL A 281 34.98 24.26 8.50
C VAL A 281 33.89 24.99 7.72
N LEU A 282 34.26 26.06 7.02
CA LEU A 282 33.39 26.77 6.07
C LEU A 282 33.12 25.86 4.87
N GLN A 283 32.16 24.94 5.01
CA GLN A 283 31.50 24.31 3.88
C GLN A 283 30.26 25.12 3.55
N ASN A 284 30.36 25.86 2.45
CA ASN A 284 29.26 26.59 1.84
C ASN A 284 28.29 25.55 1.24
N SER A 285 27.41 24.97 2.06
CA SER A 285 26.33 24.10 1.60
C SER A 285 25.13 24.96 1.22
N LEU A 286 24.87 25.06 -0.09
CA LEU A 286 23.61 25.54 -0.64
C LEU A 286 22.51 24.49 -0.36
N ALA A 287 22.15 24.32 0.91
CA ALA A 287 21.04 23.48 1.31
C ALA A 287 19.72 24.24 1.07
N PHE A 288 18.77 23.60 0.39
CA PHE A 288 17.41 24.12 0.32
C PHE A 288 16.78 24.06 1.73
N GLN A 289 16.53 25.24 2.32
CA GLN A 289 15.94 25.36 3.65
C GLN A 289 14.59 26.10 3.52
N PRO A 290 13.47 25.37 3.42
CA PRO A 290 12.16 25.99 3.24
C PRO A 290 11.74 26.77 4.48
N GLN A 291 11.41 28.04 4.32
CA GLN A 291 10.85 28.90 5.38
C GLN A 291 9.33 28.82 5.37
N ILE A 292 8.71 28.58 6.53
CA ILE A 292 7.25 28.36 6.67
C ILE A 292 6.41 29.60 6.24
N GLN A 293 7.02 30.79 6.22
CA GLN A 293 6.30 32.06 6.05
C GLN A 293 6.31 32.63 4.62
N SER A 294 7.00 32.03 3.65
CA SER A 294 7.02 32.58 2.27
C SER A 294 7.18 31.53 1.16
N HIS A 295 6.06 31.09 0.59
CA HIS A 295 6.05 30.15 -0.54
C HIS A 295 6.80 30.71 -1.77
N ILE A 296 6.71 32.02 -2.04
CA ILE A 296 7.38 32.67 -3.17
C ILE A 296 8.91 32.60 -3.02
N ALA A 297 9.44 32.92 -1.84
CA ALA A 297 10.89 32.88 -1.61
C ALA A 297 11.43 31.45 -1.64
N ASN A 298 10.69 30.49 -1.10
CA ASN A 298 11.04 29.07 -1.20
C ASN A 298 11.06 28.61 -2.66
N ARG A 299 10.10 29.03 -3.48
CA ARG A 299 10.10 28.70 -4.91
C ARG A 299 11.32 29.27 -5.63
N GLU A 300 11.68 30.53 -5.37
CA GLU A 300 12.88 31.15 -5.96
C GLU A 300 14.17 30.43 -5.54
N GLN A 301 14.28 30.06 -4.27
CA GLN A 301 15.43 29.30 -3.76
C GLN A 301 15.53 27.92 -4.41
N ALA A 302 14.41 27.20 -4.54
CA ALA A 302 14.36 25.91 -5.21
C ALA A 302 14.81 26.02 -6.69
N MET A 303 14.35 27.06 -7.39
CA MET A 303 14.72 27.28 -8.79
C MET A 303 16.21 27.60 -8.98
N ARG A 304 16.84 28.32 -8.04
CA ARG A 304 18.29 28.57 -8.09
C ARG A 304 19.09 27.29 -7.94
N VAL A 305 18.75 26.46 -6.95
CA VAL A 305 19.40 25.15 -6.74
C VAL A 305 19.23 24.27 -7.98
N LEU A 306 18.05 24.27 -8.59
CA LEU A 306 17.77 23.48 -9.78
C LEU A 306 18.56 23.97 -11.01
N GLN A 307 18.79 25.28 -11.13
CA GLN A 307 19.67 25.86 -12.16
C GLN A 307 21.13 25.42 -11.96
N ASP A 308 21.65 25.48 -10.73
CA ASP A 308 23.03 25.06 -10.43
C ASP A 308 23.26 23.57 -10.79
N ILE A 309 22.27 22.72 -10.51
CA ILE A 309 22.29 21.30 -10.89
C ILE A 309 22.27 21.16 -12.42
N ALA A 310 21.40 21.90 -13.12
CA ALA A 310 21.32 21.85 -14.57
C ALA A 310 22.63 22.27 -15.24
N ASP A 311 23.28 23.33 -14.74
CA ASP A 311 24.54 23.84 -15.25
C ASP A 311 25.67 22.81 -15.03
N TYR A 312 25.68 22.12 -13.89
CA TYR A 312 26.62 21.02 -13.63
C TYR A 312 26.44 19.87 -14.62
N PHE A 313 25.21 19.40 -14.85
CA PHE A 313 24.96 18.31 -15.81
C PHE A 313 25.23 18.74 -17.24
N GLN A 314 24.99 19.99 -17.61
CA GLN A 314 25.32 20.50 -18.93
C GLN A 314 26.85 20.55 -19.18
N ALA A 315 27.64 20.90 -18.16
CA ALA A 315 29.09 20.96 -18.26
C ALA A 315 29.75 19.58 -18.32
N ASN A 316 29.22 18.60 -17.56
CA ASN A 316 29.83 17.27 -17.44
C ASN A 316 29.21 16.21 -18.35
N GLU A 317 27.92 16.34 -18.69
CA GLU A 317 27.15 15.36 -19.46
C GLU A 317 26.15 16.03 -20.44
N PRO A 318 26.64 16.78 -21.45
CA PRO A 318 25.78 17.58 -22.34
C PRO A 318 24.78 16.77 -23.18
N HIS A 319 25.03 15.47 -23.37
CA HIS A 319 24.16 14.56 -24.12
C HIS A 319 23.32 13.63 -23.23
N SER A 320 23.38 13.81 -21.90
CA SER A 320 22.57 13.03 -20.97
C SER A 320 21.10 13.46 -21.06
N PRO A 321 20.14 12.50 -21.11
CA PRO A 321 18.72 12.81 -21.00
C PRO A 321 18.38 13.64 -19.76
N VAL A 322 19.15 13.49 -18.67
CA VAL A 322 18.97 14.24 -17.42
C VAL A 322 19.25 15.73 -17.62
N SER A 323 20.36 16.09 -18.29
CA SER A 323 20.70 17.48 -18.61
C SER A 323 19.59 18.15 -19.42
N TYR A 324 19.13 17.45 -20.48
CA TYR A 324 18.03 17.94 -21.32
C TYR A 324 16.72 18.12 -20.55
N MET A 325 16.36 17.17 -19.68
CA MET A 325 15.11 17.23 -18.90
C MET A 325 15.13 18.32 -17.84
N LEU A 326 16.28 18.57 -17.18
CA LEU A 326 16.43 19.65 -16.22
C LEU A 326 16.27 21.02 -16.88
N GLN A 327 16.94 21.25 -18.03
CA GLN A 327 16.78 22.49 -18.80
C GLN A 327 15.34 22.71 -19.26
N LYS A 328 14.67 21.64 -19.72
CA LYS A 328 13.27 21.71 -20.14
C LYS A 328 12.35 22.05 -18.96
N THR A 329 12.61 21.49 -17.78
CA THR A 329 11.86 21.76 -16.54
C THR A 329 12.03 23.21 -16.10
N ILE A 330 13.25 23.76 -16.15
CA ILE A 330 13.50 25.18 -15.85
C ILE A 330 12.72 26.07 -16.80
N LYS A 331 12.77 25.79 -18.10
CA LYS A 331 12.03 26.54 -19.12
C LYS A 331 10.51 26.51 -18.88
N TRP A 332 9.96 25.36 -18.51
CA TRP A 332 8.54 25.22 -18.19
C TRP A 332 8.14 25.96 -16.92
N SER A 333 9.01 26.01 -15.91
CA SER A 333 8.73 26.69 -14.64
C SER A 333 8.52 28.21 -14.77
N GLN A 334 9.08 28.82 -15.83
CA GLN A 334 9.01 30.24 -16.14
C GLN A 334 7.89 30.58 -17.12
N MET A 335 7.25 29.56 -17.71
CA MET A 335 6.22 29.73 -18.73
C MET A 335 4.84 29.81 -18.07
N PRO A 336 3.97 30.76 -18.48
CA PRO A 336 2.60 30.76 -18.02
C PRO A 336 1.85 29.53 -18.56
N LEU A 337 0.94 28.97 -17.75
CA LEU A 337 0.28 27.68 -18.01
C LEU A 337 -0.30 27.54 -19.43
N HIS A 338 -0.89 28.61 -19.97
CA HIS A 338 -1.53 28.60 -21.29
C HIS A 338 -0.51 28.45 -22.45
N GLU A 339 0.70 28.99 -22.31
CA GLU A 339 1.79 28.81 -23.29
C GLU A 339 2.39 27.40 -23.18
N TRP A 340 2.51 26.88 -21.96
CA TRP A 340 3.00 25.53 -21.74
C TRP A 340 2.05 24.49 -22.33
N LEU A 341 0.75 24.63 -22.09
CA LEU A 341 -0.28 23.74 -22.64
C LEU A 341 -0.21 23.72 -24.18
N ALA A 342 -0.05 24.89 -24.81
CA ALA A 342 0.08 25.03 -26.27
C ALA A 342 1.32 24.32 -26.85
N GLN A 343 2.40 24.17 -26.07
CA GLN A 343 3.61 23.46 -26.52
C GLN A 343 3.58 21.96 -26.28
N VAL A 344 2.83 21.49 -25.27
CA VAL A 344 2.81 20.08 -24.86
C VAL A 344 1.67 19.31 -25.53
N ILE A 345 0.54 19.95 -25.79
CA ILE A 345 -0.62 19.33 -26.42
C ILE A 345 -0.54 19.60 -27.94
N LYS A 346 -0.26 18.56 -28.72
CA LYS A 346 -0.12 18.63 -30.18
C LYS A 346 -1.46 18.62 -30.94
N ASP A 347 -2.56 18.32 -30.27
CA ASP A 347 -3.91 18.31 -30.85
C ASP A 347 -4.70 19.54 -30.39
N ASP A 348 -5.25 20.32 -31.30
CA ASP A 348 -5.90 21.61 -31.00
C ASP A 348 -7.26 21.52 -30.27
N GLN A 349 -7.78 20.31 -30.02
CA GLN A 349 -9.11 20.09 -29.44
C GLN A 349 -9.19 20.26 -27.90
N PRO A 350 -8.24 19.77 -27.07
CA PRO A 350 -8.34 19.90 -25.60
C PRO A 350 -7.96 21.30 -25.08
N LEU A 351 -7.24 22.10 -25.87
CA LEU A 351 -6.70 23.40 -25.45
C LEU A 351 -7.75 24.50 -25.41
N GLN A 352 -8.72 24.49 -26.33
CA GLN A 352 -9.84 25.44 -26.32
C GLN A 352 -10.73 25.24 -25.09
N MET A 353 -11.05 23.99 -24.77
CA MET A 353 -11.88 23.64 -23.62
C MET A 353 -11.23 24.03 -22.29
N VAL A 354 -9.91 23.89 -22.16
CA VAL A 354 -9.16 24.34 -20.96
C VAL A 354 -9.03 25.87 -20.90
N LYS A 355 -8.87 26.56 -22.03
CA LYS A 355 -8.84 28.04 -22.09
C LYS A 355 -10.19 28.66 -21.69
N ASP A 356 -11.29 28.03 -22.11
CA ASP A 356 -12.65 28.45 -21.74
C ASP A 356 -12.94 28.23 -20.25
N ILE A 357 -12.51 27.09 -19.68
CA ILE A 357 -12.64 26.79 -18.25
C ILE A 357 -11.80 27.75 -17.39
N LEU A 358 -10.63 28.17 -17.88
CA LEU A 358 -9.72 29.09 -17.17
C LEU A 358 -10.00 30.58 -17.45
N GLY A 359 -10.98 30.91 -18.29
CA GLY A 359 -11.43 32.28 -18.53
C GLY A 359 -10.41 33.20 -19.22
N VAL A 360 -9.45 32.65 -19.95
CA VAL A 360 -8.42 33.46 -20.64
C VAL A 360 -8.93 33.87 -22.01
N GLN A 361 -9.43 35.11 -22.14
CA GLN A 361 -9.85 35.62 -23.44
C GLN A 361 -8.64 35.86 -24.37
N PRO A 362 -8.71 35.46 -25.65
CA PRO A 362 -7.70 35.81 -26.61
C PRO A 362 -7.69 37.33 -26.80
N LYS A 363 -6.51 37.92 -26.69
CA LYS A 363 -6.27 39.33 -27.02
C LYS A 363 -6.55 39.48 -28.53
N ASN A 364 -7.59 40.22 -28.89
CA ASN A 364 -7.92 40.49 -30.29
C ASN A 364 -6.76 41.26 -30.94
N GLU A 365 -6.01 40.61 -31.84
CA GLU A 365 -5.16 41.29 -32.81
C GLU A 365 -6.01 41.75 -33.99
N TYR A 366 -6.81 42.79 -33.75
CA TYR A 366 -7.25 43.77 -34.75
C TYR A 366 -7.41 45.11 -34.03
N GLU A 367 -6.29 45.70 -33.65
CA GLU A 367 -6.07 47.15 -33.51
C GLU A 367 -4.61 47.49 -33.82
#